data_AF-V5HNA9-F1
#
_entry.id   AF-V5HNA9-F1
#
_cell.length_a   1.000
_cell.length_b   1.000
_cell.length_c   1.000
_cell.angle_alpha   90.00
_cell.angle_beta   90.00
_cell.angle_gamma   90.00
#
_symmetry.space_group_name_H-M   'P 1'
#
loop_
_entity.id
_entity.type
_entity.pdbx_description
1 polymer ?
#
loop_
_entity_poly.entity_id
_entity_poly.type
_entity_poly.pdbx_seq_one_letter_code
_entity_poly.pdbx_strand_id
1 'polypeptide(L)'
;MNSNTVRQIHAVMRHYKKPGIAYRQKQLKRLIEIFDDVFKHEKNLGEQIERVGRKHLIGYWRRTEHESQTVRKEKYRVLVYFVEQANLSLKVPIPKPPRMK
;
A
#
# COMPACT_ATOMS: atom_id res chain seq x y z
N MET A 1 11.15 6.83 3.49
CA MET A 1 9.89 7.14 4.21
C MET A 1 10.20 7.62 5.62
N ASN A 2 9.58 8.72 6.06
CA ASN A 2 9.78 9.31 7.37
C ASN A 2 9.03 8.57 8.48
N SER A 3 9.46 8.82 9.71
CA SER A 3 8.93 8.20 10.92
C SER A 3 7.46 8.54 11.20
N ASN A 4 6.98 9.71 10.78
CA ASN A 4 5.60 10.14 11.02
C ASN A 4 4.63 9.28 10.19
N THR A 5 4.94 9.08 8.92
CA THR A 5 4.17 8.25 8.00
C THR A 5 4.13 6.79 8.43
N VAL A 6 5.27 6.25 8.90
CA VAL A 6 5.32 4.92 9.50
C VAL A 6 4.39 4.84 10.71
N ARG A 7 4.45 5.81 11.62
CA ARG A 7 3.59 5.86 12.81
C ARG A 7 2.11 5.92 12.45
N GLN A 8 1.74 6.68 11.43
CA GLN A 8 0.36 6.74 10.92
C GLN A 8 -0.12 5.39 10.40
N ILE A 9 0.71 4.68 9.62
CA ILE A 9 0.40 3.32 9.14
C ILE A 9 0.15 2.38 10.33
N HIS A 10 1.04 2.39 11.31
CA HIS A 10 0.90 1.57 12.51
C HIS A 10 -0.37 1.90 13.31
N ALA A 11 -0.72 3.18 13.45
CA ALA A 11 -1.89 3.62 14.18
C ALA A 11 -3.19 3.12 13.53
N VAL A 12 -3.34 3.32 12.22
CA VAL A 12 -4.53 2.87 11.46
C VAL A 12 -4.66 1.34 11.49
N MET A 13 -3.53 0.63 11.36
CA MET A 13 -3.52 -0.83 11.29
C MET A 13 -3.59 -1.51 12.67
N ARG A 14 -3.60 -0.75 13.77
CA ARG A 14 -3.71 -1.28 15.14
C ARG A 14 -4.92 -2.20 15.32
N HIS A 15 -6.04 -1.85 14.68
CA HIS A 15 -7.32 -2.55 14.77
C HIS A 15 -7.53 -3.62 13.70
N TYR A 16 -6.50 -4.03 12.95
CA TYR A 16 -6.62 -5.06 11.92
C TYR A 16 -7.07 -6.40 12.53
N LYS A 17 -8.37 -6.73 12.44
CA LYS A 17 -9.07 -7.80 13.19
C LYS A 17 -8.84 -9.25 12.71
N LYS A 18 -7.86 -9.52 11.83
CA LYS A 18 -7.64 -10.87 11.24
C LYS A 18 -6.75 -11.78 12.12
N PRO A 19 -6.87 -13.12 12.01
CA PRO A 19 -6.35 -14.04 13.02
C PRO A 19 -4.81 -14.09 13.00
N GLY A 20 -4.19 -13.70 14.11
CA GLY A 20 -2.76 -13.90 14.40
C GLY A 20 -1.87 -12.67 14.21
N ILE A 21 -0.95 -12.47 15.17
CA ILE A 21 0.04 -11.38 15.18
C ILE A 21 0.93 -11.42 13.94
N ALA A 22 1.37 -12.62 13.52
CA ALA A 22 2.25 -12.79 12.37
C ALA A 22 1.61 -12.34 11.04
N TYR A 23 0.32 -12.65 10.84
CA TYR A 23 -0.40 -12.22 9.65
C TYR A 23 -0.51 -10.69 9.61
N ARG A 24 -0.83 -10.05 10.74
CA ARG A 24 -0.87 -8.58 10.84
C ARG A 24 0.49 -7.95 10.52
N GLN A 25 1.58 -8.50 11.05
CA GLN A 25 2.94 -8.00 10.75
C GLN A 25 3.27 -8.11 9.27
N LYS A 26 2.87 -9.21 8.61
CA LYS A 26 3.02 -9.37 7.15
C LYS A 26 2.26 -8.29 6.38
N GLN A 27 1.03 -7.96 6.79
CA GLN A 27 0.23 -6.92 6.13
C GLN A 27 0.78 -5.51 6.38
N LEU A 28 1.24 -5.22 7.59
CA LEU A 28 1.95 -3.98 7.92
C LEU A 28 3.19 -3.79 7.06
N LYS A 29 4.03 -4.82 6.97
CA LYS A 29 5.23 -4.81 6.13
C LYS A 29 4.89 -4.50 4.67
N ARG A 30 3.85 -5.12 4.12
CA ARG A 30 3.38 -4.85 2.75
C ARG A 30 2.93 -3.41 2.55
N LEU A 31 2.19 -2.81 3.48
CA LEU A 31 1.80 -1.40 3.37
C LEU A 31 3.01 -0.48 3.38
N ILE A 32 3.95 -0.73 4.30
CA ILE A 32 5.20 0.02 4.39
C ILE A 32 5.96 -0.07 3.07
N GLU A 33 6.12 -1.27 2.51
CA GLU A 33 6.79 -1.48 1.21
C GLU A 33 6.07 -0.77 0.06
N ILE A 34 4.74 -0.76 0.03
CA ILE A 34 3.96 -0.05 -0.99
C ILE A 34 4.24 1.46 -0.92
N PHE A 35 4.07 2.06 0.25
CA PHE A 35 4.24 3.50 0.42
C PHE A 35 5.70 3.93 0.25
N ASP A 36 6.64 3.14 0.74
CA ASP A 36 8.07 3.40 0.56
C ASP A 36 8.47 3.37 -0.92
N ASP A 37 7.99 2.40 -1.71
CA ASP A 37 8.22 2.40 -3.17
C ASP A 37 7.57 3.62 -3.85
N VAL A 38 6.33 3.96 -3.48
CA VAL A 38 5.65 5.15 -4.02
C VAL A 38 6.47 6.41 -3.73
N PHE A 39 6.90 6.63 -2.49
CA PHE A 39 7.65 7.83 -2.12
C PHE A 39 9.06 7.88 -2.68
N LYS A 40 9.72 6.73 -2.85
CA LYS A 40 11.02 6.66 -3.53
C LYS A 40 10.95 7.16 -4.98
N HIS A 41 9.85 6.89 -5.68
CA HIS A 41 9.68 7.27 -7.08
C HIS A 41 8.98 8.63 -7.26
N GLU A 42 8.19 9.08 -6.29
CA GLU A 42 7.38 10.29 -6.37
C GLU A 42 7.83 11.30 -5.30
N LYS A 43 9.02 11.88 -5.49
CA LYS A 43 9.67 12.78 -4.51
C LYS A 43 8.83 14.01 -4.16
N ASN A 44 7.96 14.43 -5.06
CA ASN A 44 7.06 15.58 -4.89
C ASN A 44 5.98 15.36 -3.82
N LEU A 45 5.75 14.12 -3.35
CA LEU A 45 4.74 13.82 -2.33
C LEU A 45 5.16 14.21 -0.91
N GLY A 46 6.45 14.48 -0.68
CA GLY A 46 6.95 14.80 0.66
C GLY A 46 6.65 13.70 1.68
N GLU A 47 6.51 12.45 1.21
CA GLU A 47 6.19 11.28 2.01
C GLU A 47 4.85 11.37 2.78
N GLN A 48 3.91 12.21 2.31
CA GLN A 48 2.58 12.36 2.89
C GLN A 48 1.57 11.39 2.25
N ILE A 49 0.93 10.56 3.06
CA ILE A 49 -0.05 9.55 2.60
C ILE A 49 -1.23 10.21 1.89
N GLU A 50 -1.73 11.33 2.40
CA GLU A 50 -2.90 12.04 1.85
C GLU A 50 -2.66 12.57 0.42
N ARG A 51 -1.40 12.79 0.05
CA ARG A 51 -1.00 13.23 -1.29
C ARG A 51 -0.88 12.07 -2.28
N VAL A 52 -0.92 10.83 -1.80
CA VAL A 52 -0.89 9.63 -2.66
C VAL A 52 -2.21 9.52 -3.41
N GLY A 53 -2.22 9.97 -4.65
CA GLY A 53 -3.30 9.74 -5.61
C GLY A 53 -3.23 8.41 -6.37
N ARG A 54 -4.31 8.11 -7.10
CA ARG A 54 -4.47 6.92 -7.95
C ARG A 54 -3.31 6.69 -8.93
N LYS A 55 -2.76 7.76 -9.52
CA LYS A 55 -1.66 7.68 -10.51
C LYS A 55 -0.39 7.05 -9.92
N HIS A 56 -0.07 7.36 -8.67
CA HIS A 56 1.13 6.82 -8.01
C HIS A 56 0.97 5.33 -7.73
N LEU A 57 -0.24 4.90 -7.34
CA LEU A 57 -0.56 3.47 -7.17
C LEU A 57 -0.54 2.69 -8.50
N ILE A 58 -0.95 3.31 -9.61
CA ILE A 58 -0.77 2.71 -10.94
C ILE A 58 0.72 2.53 -11.25
N GLY A 59 1.55 3.54 -10.94
CA GLY A 59 3.01 3.45 -11.07
C GLY A 59 3.57 2.28 -10.26
N TYR A 60 3.16 2.15 -8.99
CA TYR A 60 3.53 1.03 -8.13
C TYR A 60 3.17 -0.32 -8.74
N TRP A 61 1.94 -0.48 -9.24
CA TRP A 61 1.50 -1.73 -9.86
C TRP A 61 2.24 -2.08 -11.15
N ARG A 62 2.76 -1.09 -11.88
CA ARG A 62 3.60 -1.33 -13.06
C ARG A 62 4.99 -1.82 -12.66
N ARG A 63 5.61 -1.19 -11.65
CA ARG A 63 6.95 -1.59 -11.17
C ARG A 63 6.96 -3.00 -10.56
N THR A 64 5.87 -3.39 -9.92
CA THR A 64 5.69 -4.71 -9.29
C THR A 64 5.02 -5.73 -10.20
N GLU A 65 5.04 -5.55 -11.52
CA GLU A 65 4.35 -6.47 -12.46
C GLU A 65 4.92 -7.89 -12.48
N HIS A 66 6.17 -8.07 -12.07
CA HIS A 66 6.83 -9.36 -11.92
C HIS A 66 6.29 -10.19 -10.73
N GLU A 67 5.55 -9.56 -9.81
CA GLU A 67 4.96 -10.28 -8.68
C GLU A 67 3.79 -11.17 -9.10
N SER A 68 3.63 -12.31 -8.41
CA SER A 68 2.51 -13.21 -8.66
C SER A 68 1.16 -12.52 -8.43
N GLN A 69 0.14 -12.94 -9.18
CA GLN A 69 -1.22 -12.40 -9.04
C GLN A 69 -1.76 -12.53 -7.61
N THR A 70 -1.42 -13.61 -6.91
CA THR A 70 -1.80 -13.83 -5.51
C THR A 70 -1.22 -12.75 -4.61
N VAL A 71 0.08 -12.46 -4.73
CA VAL A 71 0.73 -11.40 -3.93
C VAL A 71 0.11 -10.04 -4.22
N ARG A 72 -0.11 -9.71 -5.50
CA ARG A 72 -0.73 -8.44 -5.91
C ARG A 72 -2.16 -8.29 -5.37
N LYS A 73 -2.97 -9.35 -5.39
CA LYS A 73 -4.32 -9.38 -4.81
C LYS A 73 -4.28 -9.13 -3.30
N GLU A 74 -3.35 -9.73 -2.58
CA GLU A 74 -3.22 -9.50 -1.13
C GLU A 74 -2.75 -8.08 -0.81
N LYS A 75 -1.76 -7.55 -1.55
CA LYS A 75 -1.33 -6.15 -1.44
C LYS A 75 -2.46 -5.16 -1.73
N TYR A 76 -3.27 -5.44 -2.75
CA TYR A 76 -4.45 -4.63 -3.05
C TYR A 76 -5.45 -4.64 -1.89
N ARG A 77 -5.78 -5.82 -1.33
CA ARG A 77 -6.73 -5.94 -0.21
C ARG A 77 -6.28 -5.17 1.03
N VAL A 78 -5.00 -5.26 1.40
CA VAL A 78 -4.50 -4.50 2.56
C VAL A 78 -4.50 -3.00 2.29
N LEU A 79 -4.19 -2.58 1.07
CA LEU A 79 -4.21 -1.17 0.69
C LEU A 79 -5.63 -0.58 0.71
N VAL A 80 -6.62 -1.32 0.21
CA VAL A 80 -8.05 -0.95 0.31
C VAL A 80 -8.46 -0.80 1.76
N TYR A 81 -8.19 -1.82 2.58
CA TYR A 81 -8.49 -1.77 4.01
C TYR A 81 -7.87 -0.54 4.68
N PHE A 82 -6.60 -0.27 4.41
CA PHE A 82 -5.90 0.87 4.99
C PHE A 82 -6.55 2.20 4.59
N VAL A 83 -6.88 2.38 3.31
CA VAL A 83 -7.55 3.58 2.79
C VAL A 83 -8.91 3.79 3.45
N GLU A 84 -9.70 2.73 3.60
CA GLU A 84 -11.00 2.79 4.27
C GLU A 84 -10.87 3.16 5.75
N GLN A 85 -9.93 2.53 6.48
CA GLN A 85 -9.72 2.82 7.90
C GLN A 85 -9.09 4.20 8.15
N ALA A 86 -8.25 4.68 7.23
CA ALA A 86 -7.66 6.01 7.30
C ALA A 86 -8.62 7.10 6.77
N ASN A 87 -9.83 6.72 6.31
CA ASN A 87 -10.81 7.62 5.72
C ASN A 87 -10.24 8.51 4.59
N LEU A 88 -9.38 7.92 3.75
CA LEU A 88 -8.74 8.63 2.65
C LEU A 88 -9.65 8.67 1.43
N SER A 89 -9.66 9.80 0.70
CA SER A 89 -10.37 9.96 -0.59
C SER A 89 -9.73 9.18 -1.75
N LEU A 90 -8.71 8.36 -1.47
CA LEU A 90 -7.92 7.62 -2.44
C LEU A 90 -8.67 6.42 -3.00
N LYS A 91 -9.07 6.47 -4.28
CA LYS A 91 -9.57 5.27 -4.96
C LYS A 91 -8.42 4.34 -5.36
N VAL A 92 -8.30 3.21 -4.67
CA VAL A 92 -7.26 2.20 -4.93
C VAL A 92 -7.50 1.53 -6.30
N PRO A 93 -6.59 1.68 -7.28
CA PRO A 93 -6.73 1.02 -8.57
C PRO A 93 -6.48 -0.48 -8.42
N ILE A 94 -7.31 -1.29 -9.07
CA ILE A 94 -7.15 -2.75 -9.14
C ILE A 94 -5.84 -3.06 -9.89
N PRO A 95 -4.96 -3.93 -9.35
CA PRO A 95 -3.76 -4.34 -10.05
C PRO A 95 -4.13 -5.11 -11.31
N LYS A 96 -3.66 -4.63 -12.47
CA LYS A 96 -3.79 -5.37 -13.73
C LYS A 96 -2.99 -6.68 -13.64
N PRO A 97 -3.43 -7.76 -14.30
CA PRO A 97 -2.62 -8.96 -14.44
C PRO A 97 -1.27 -8.59 -15.10
N PRO A 98 -0.18 -9.29 -14.74
CA PRO A 98 1.09 -9.16 -15.44
C PRO A 98 0.85 -9.30 -16.94
N ARG A 99 1.46 -8.44 -17.75
CA ARG A 99 1.47 -8.68 -19.20
C ARG A 99 2.33 -9.92 -19.42
N MET A 100 1.70 -11.04 -19.80
CA MET A 100 2.42 -12.18 -20.36
C MET A 100 3.12 -11.65 -21.61
N LYS A 101 4.46 -11.61 -21.58
CA LYS A 101 5.30 -11.40 -22.76
C LYS A 101 5.61 -12.76 -23.35
#